data_AF-A0AAW5SWT4-F1
#
_entry.id   AF-A0AAW5SWT4-F1
#
_cell.length_a   1.000
_cell.length_b   1.000
_cell.length_c   1.000
_cell.angle_alpha   90.00
_cell.angle_beta   90.00
_cell.angle_gamma   90.00
#
_symmetry.space_group_name_H-M   'P 1'
#
loop_
_entity.id
_entity.type
_entity.pdbx_description
1 polymer ?
#
loop_
_entity_poly.entity_id
_entity_poly.type
_entity_poly.pdbx_seq_one_letter_code
_entity_poly.pdbx_strand_id
1 'polypeptide(L)'
;MSVDNRLKNNPHDDTIERRYRSRIAPQADFTDSPPVPDIAAGDTGGALHRAVGVRELPDHGFEVSICEFDTPGLYTKFKNGNIVGPDPARPYSLVLPVVRWTDEPAADGTTSTEKRWLLTDPGVVLHQPKADVAATCESFKPEPFVQKMPDPTTSPSPPTK
;
A
#
# COMPACT_ATOMS: atom_id res chain seq x y z
N MET A 1 -5.09 -27.32 -6.25
CA MET A 1 -5.16 -26.00 -5.58
C MET A 1 -5.65 -25.00 -6.63
N SER A 2 -6.92 -24.61 -6.55
CA SER A 2 -7.50 -23.65 -7.50
C SER A 2 -7.14 -22.24 -7.03
N VAL A 3 -6.38 -21.51 -7.84
CA VAL A 3 -6.09 -20.11 -7.58
C VAL A 3 -7.41 -19.35 -7.72
N ASP A 4 -7.84 -18.67 -6.67
CA ASP A 4 -9.12 -17.98 -6.62
C ASP A 4 -9.16 -16.89 -7.71
N ASN A 5 -9.95 -17.11 -8.77
CA ASN A 5 -10.00 -16.23 -9.95
C ASN A 5 -10.59 -14.84 -9.64
N ARG A 6 -11.06 -14.62 -8.39
CA ARG A 6 -11.60 -13.35 -7.89
C ARG A 6 -10.57 -12.21 -7.82
N LEU A 7 -9.27 -12.52 -7.95
CA LEU A 7 -8.17 -11.54 -7.90
C LEU A 7 -7.59 -11.16 -9.27
N LYS A 8 -8.21 -11.61 -10.38
CA LYS A 8 -7.78 -11.22 -11.72
C LYS A 8 -8.34 -9.83 -12.08
N ASN A 9 -7.77 -8.79 -11.47
CA ASN A 9 -7.86 -7.47 -12.06
C ASN A 9 -6.94 -7.47 -13.29
N ASN A 10 -7.51 -7.22 -14.48
CA ASN A 10 -6.72 -6.94 -15.66
C ASN A 10 -6.12 -5.54 -15.46
N PRO A 11 -4.80 -5.38 -15.27
CA PRO A 11 -4.16 -4.12 -14.91
C PRO A 11 -4.15 -3.08 -16.06
N HIS A 12 -4.97 -3.28 -17.08
CA HIS A 12 -5.00 -2.50 -18.32
C HIS A 12 -6.40 -1.98 -18.69
N ASP A 13 -7.43 -2.19 -17.85
CA ASP A 13 -8.77 -1.66 -18.11
C ASP A 13 -9.24 -0.70 -17.00
N ASP A 14 -8.45 0.35 -16.80
CA ASP A 14 -8.72 1.43 -15.87
C ASP A 14 -10.05 2.14 -16.17
N THR A 15 -10.58 2.00 -17.39
CA THR A 15 -11.83 2.61 -17.83
C THR A 15 -13.07 1.99 -17.22
N ILE A 16 -13.13 0.65 -17.12
CA ILE A 16 -14.27 -0.06 -16.53
C ILE A 16 -14.28 0.10 -15.01
N GLU A 17 -13.11 -0.02 -14.37
CA GLU A 17 -12.96 0.20 -12.93
C GLU A 17 -13.37 1.63 -12.56
N ARG A 18 -12.89 2.63 -13.31
CA ARG A 18 -13.26 4.04 -13.13
C ARG A 18 -14.76 4.25 -13.24
N ARG A 19 -15.39 3.81 -14.33
CA ARG A 19 -16.86 3.97 -14.53
C ARG A 19 -17.68 3.32 -13.41
N TYR A 20 -17.21 2.20 -12.86
CA TYR A 20 -17.87 1.58 -11.72
C TYR A 20 -17.69 2.39 -10.45
N ARG A 21 -16.44 2.78 -10.12
CA ARG A 21 -16.13 3.62 -8.95
C ARG A 21 -16.86 4.96 -8.99
N SER A 22 -16.88 5.67 -10.14
CA SER A 22 -17.55 6.96 -10.25
C SER A 22 -19.08 6.87 -10.02
N ARG A 23 -19.71 5.69 -10.16
CA ARG A 23 -21.14 5.49 -9.88
C ARG A 23 -21.44 5.28 -8.40
N ILE A 24 -20.56 4.56 -7.70
CA ILE A 24 -20.83 4.02 -6.35
C ILE A 24 -20.04 4.76 -5.25
N ALA A 25 -18.97 5.44 -5.63
CA ALA A 25 -18.08 6.23 -4.79
C ALA A 25 -17.44 7.37 -5.63
N PRO A 26 -18.23 8.33 -6.16
CA PRO A 26 -17.74 9.39 -7.05
C PRO A 26 -16.62 10.26 -6.46
N GLN A 27 -16.55 10.35 -5.13
CA GLN A 27 -15.50 11.07 -4.39
C GLN A 27 -14.13 10.35 -4.34
N ALA A 28 -14.05 9.08 -4.76
CA ALA A 28 -12.84 8.24 -4.63
C ALA A 28 -12.17 7.93 -5.98
N ASP A 29 -12.32 8.81 -6.97
CA ASP A 29 -11.71 8.63 -8.30
C ASP A 29 -10.23 9.07 -8.27
N PHE A 30 -9.35 8.17 -7.82
CA PHE A 30 -7.89 8.38 -7.79
C PHE A 30 -7.30 8.04 -9.15
N THR A 31 -7.44 8.94 -10.12
CA THR A 31 -6.94 8.69 -11.49
C THR A 31 -5.48 9.03 -11.71
N ASP A 32 -4.82 9.67 -10.74
CA ASP A 32 -3.43 10.12 -10.87
C ASP A 32 -2.59 9.64 -9.69
N SER A 33 -2.43 8.31 -9.53
CA SER A 33 -1.21 7.86 -8.85
C SER A 33 -0.04 8.41 -9.66
N PRO A 34 0.84 9.24 -9.07
CA PRO A 34 1.94 9.82 -9.81
C PRO A 34 2.78 8.68 -10.40
N PRO A 35 3.17 8.77 -11.68
CA PRO A 35 4.04 7.76 -12.27
C PRO A 35 5.31 7.66 -11.42
N VAL A 36 5.79 6.43 -11.23
CA VAL A 36 7.09 6.20 -10.60
C VAL A 36 8.10 7.08 -11.32
N PRO A 37 8.88 7.93 -10.62
CA PRO A 37 9.79 8.86 -11.26
C PRO A 37 10.69 8.12 -12.27
N ASP A 38 10.83 8.64 -13.50
CA ASP A 38 11.66 8.03 -14.56
C ASP A 38 13.16 7.93 -14.19
N ILE A 39 13.55 8.48 -13.04
CA ILE A 39 14.87 8.34 -12.44
C ILE A 39 15.06 7.01 -11.70
N ALA A 40 13.99 6.30 -11.34
CA ALA A 40 14.06 5.02 -10.67
C ALA A 40 14.40 3.91 -11.68
N ALA A 41 15.30 3.02 -11.29
CA ALA A 41 15.67 1.81 -12.02
C ALA A 41 14.99 0.55 -11.46
N GLY A 42 14.50 0.59 -10.22
CA GLY A 42 13.73 -0.48 -9.58
C GLY A 42 13.91 -0.50 -8.06
N ASP A 43 13.10 -1.34 -7.40
CA ASP A 43 13.10 -1.54 -5.95
C ASP A 43 13.44 -3.00 -5.57
N THR A 44 14.07 -3.20 -4.41
CA THR A 44 14.57 -4.53 -3.96
C THR A 44 13.76 -5.19 -2.84
N GLY A 45 12.62 -4.63 -2.46
CA GLY A 45 11.79 -5.14 -1.35
C GLY A 45 10.31 -4.83 -1.51
N GLY A 46 9.56 -4.90 -0.42
CA GLY A 46 8.15 -4.51 -0.37
C GLY A 46 7.72 -3.97 0.99
N ALA A 47 6.42 -3.80 1.18
CA ALA A 47 5.83 -3.36 2.45
C ALA A 47 4.99 -4.48 3.09
N LEU A 48 5.19 -4.72 4.38
CA LEU A 48 4.33 -5.56 5.20
C LEU A 48 3.15 -4.72 5.69
N HIS A 49 1.94 -5.12 5.31
CA HIS A 49 0.71 -4.47 5.75
C HIS A 49 0.09 -5.27 6.91
N ARG A 50 -0.26 -4.60 8.00
CA ARG A 50 -0.95 -5.21 9.16
C ARG A 50 -2.21 -4.42 9.49
N ALA A 51 -3.36 -5.08 9.47
CA ALA A 51 -4.58 -4.52 10.05
C ALA A 51 -4.48 -4.61 11.58
N VAL A 52 -4.53 -3.47 12.26
CA VAL A 52 -4.31 -3.35 13.71
C VAL A 52 -5.55 -2.85 14.46
N GLY A 53 -6.56 -2.37 13.73
CA GLY A 53 -7.79 -1.85 14.31
C GLY A 53 -8.91 -1.75 13.29
N VAL A 54 -10.14 -1.69 13.79
CA VAL A 54 -11.34 -1.42 13.01
C VAL A 54 -12.28 -0.53 13.81
N ARG A 55 -12.87 0.46 13.14
CA ARG A 55 -13.84 1.39 13.72
C ARG A 55 -15.08 1.45 12.83
N GLU A 56 -16.24 1.20 13.41
CA GLU A 56 -17.52 1.37 12.71
C GLU A 56 -17.87 2.85 12.56
N LEU A 57 -18.40 3.22 11.40
CA LEU A 57 -18.82 4.57 11.03
C LEU A 57 -20.36 4.66 10.98
N PRO A 58 -20.95 5.87 11.11
CA PRO A 58 -22.41 6.06 11.18
C PRO A 58 -23.22 5.51 9.99
N ASP A 59 -22.62 5.24 8.83
CA ASP A 59 -23.29 4.75 7.61
C ASP A 59 -22.99 3.27 7.30
N HIS A 60 -22.77 2.44 8.31
CA HIS A 60 -22.33 1.04 8.18
C HIS A 60 -21.00 0.87 7.42
N GLY A 61 -20.20 1.95 7.37
CA GLY A 61 -18.82 1.90 6.92
C GLY A 61 -17.90 1.39 8.02
N PHE A 62 -16.79 0.77 7.64
CA PHE A 62 -15.76 0.31 8.55
C PHE A 62 -14.44 0.96 8.12
N GLU A 63 -13.90 1.80 8.99
CA GLU A 63 -12.55 2.32 8.86
C GLU A 63 -11.58 1.28 9.43
N VAL A 64 -10.63 0.83 8.62
CA VAL A 64 -9.63 -0.17 9.02
C VAL A 64 -8.31 0.54 9.23
N SER A 65 -7.68 0.37 10.39
CA SER A 65 -6.33 0.89 10.63
C SER A 65 -5.31 -0.12 10.11
N ILE A 66 -4.58 0.24 9.05
CA ILE A 66 -3.56 -0.60 8.43
C ILE A 66 -2.20 0.07 8.60
N CYS A 67 -1.31 -0.56 9.36
CA CYS A 67 0.09 -0.15 9.48
C CYS A 67 0.92 -0.77 8.35
N GLU A 68 1.69 0.06 7.65
CA GLU A 68 2.62 -0.40 6.61
C GLU A 68 4.06 -0.29 7.13
N PHE A 69 4.76 -1.42 7.09
CA PHE A 69 6.13 -1.54 7.53
C PHE A 69 7.02 -1.90 6.35
N ASP A 70 7.99 -1.05 6.03
CA ASP A 70 8.97 -1.39 5.00
C ASP A 70 9.76 -2.62 5.43
N THR A 71 9.79 -3.63 4.54
CA THR A 71 10.49 -4.88 4.83
C THR A 71 12.01 -4.66 4.83
N PRO A 72 12.77 -5.43 5.63
CA PRO A 72 14.22 -5.42 5.53
C PRO A 72 14.66 -5.69 4.09
N GLY A 73 15.47 -4.79 3.54
CA GLY A 73 15.94 -4.91 2.16
C GLY A 73 15.20 -4.03 1.13
N LEU A 74 14.21 -3.24 1.54
CA LEU A 74 13.60 -2.25 0.66
C LEU A 74 14.59 -1.11 0.37
N TYR A 75 14.98 -0.98 -0.89
CA TYR A 75 15.77 0.15 -1.39
C TYR A 75 15.28 0.51 -2.79
N THR A 76 15.31 1.80 -3.10
CA THR A 76 15.12 2.31 -4.46
C THR A 76 16.47 2.53 -5.10
N LYS A 77 16.69 1.89 -6.25
CA LYS A 77 17.85 2.11 -7.11
C LYS A 77 17.51 3.19 -8.13
N PHE A 78 18.37 4.17 -8.28
CA PHE A 78 18.24 5.21 -9.30
C PHE A 78 19.14 4.92 -10.51
N LYS A 79 18.75 5.42 -11.68
CA LYS A 79 19.52 5.29 -12.94
C LYS A 79 20.91 5.94 -12.87
N ASN A 80 21.11 6.89 -11.96
CA ASN A 80 22.42 7.52 -11.70
C ASN A 80 23.34 6.69 -10.79
N GLY A 81 22.90 5.51 -10.34
CA GLY A 81 23.67 4.62 -9.47
C GLY A 81 23.43 4.83 -7.97
N ASN A 82 22.67 5.86 -7.56
CA ASN A 82 22.33 6.05 -6.16
C ASN A 82 21.35 4.97 -5.68
N ILE A 83 21.49 4.59 -4.40
CA ILE A 83 20.58 3.67 -3.71
C ILE A 83 20.09 4.39 -2.46
N VAL A 84 18.78 4.44 -2.26
CA VAL A 84 18.14 5.10 -1.11
C VAL A 84 17.23 4.09 -0.42
N GLY A 85 17.35 3.99 0.90
CA GLY A 85 16.45 3.19 1.73
C GLY A 85 15.28 3.99 2.29
N PRO A 86 14.45 3.37 3.15
CA PRO A 86 13.35 4.04 3.82
C PRO A 86 13.83 5.26 4.60
N ASP A 87 12.97 6.28 4.72
CA ASP A 87 13.25 7.43 5.58
C ASP A 87 13.31 6.96 7.05
N PRO A 88 14.48 7.01 7.72
CA PRO A 88 14.58 6.57 9.11
C PRO A 88 13.75 7.45 10.06
N ALA A 89 13.35 8.65 9.65
CA ALA A 89 12.46 9.52 10.42
C ALA A 89 10.98 9.16 10.24
N ARG A 90 10.63 8.30 9.28
CA ARG A 90 9.28 7.78 9.01
C ARG A 90 9.35 6.28 8.69
N PRO A 91 9.70 5.45 9.69
CA PRO A 91 9.95 4.03 9.49
C PRO A 91 8.73 3.23 9.02
N TYR A 92 7.51 3.71 9.28
CA TYR A 92 6.25 3.07 8.93
C TYR A 92 5.16 4.11 8.73
N SER A 93 4.10 3.72 8.03
CA SER A 93 2.95 4.57 7.73
C SER A 93 1.66 3.97 8.33
N LEU A 94 0.59 4.77 8.34
CA LEU A 94 -0.75 4.34 8.69
C LEU A 94 -1.69 4.74 7.56
N VAL A 95 -2.48 3.78 7.08
CA VAL A 95 -3.55 4.00 6.11
C VAL A 95 -4.87 3.64 6.78
N LEU A 96 -5.91 4.44 6.52
CA LEU A 96 -7.22 4.33 7.15
C LEU A 96 -8.33 4.08 6.12
N PRO A 97 -8.26 3.02 5.28
CA PRO A 97 -9.28 2.79 4.27
C PRO A 97 -10.66 2.58 4.90
N VAL A 98 -11.69 3.05 4.20
CA VAL A 98 -13.09 2.80 4.54
C VAL A 98 -13.67 1.78 3.59
N VAL A 99 -14.26 0.74 4.16
CA VAL A 99 -14.98 -0.30 3.42
C VAL A 99 -16.44 -0.38 3.86
N ARG A 100 -17.32 -0.82 2.95
CA ARG A 100 -18.71 -1.13 3.27
C ARG A 100 -19.13 -2.46 2.66
N TRP A 101 -20.11 -3.13 3.25
CA TRP A 101 -20.75 -4.25 2.57
C TRP A 101 -21.56 -3.75 1.36
N THR A 102 -21.49 -4.49 0.26
CA THR A 102 -22.28 -4.23 -0.95
C THR A 102 -22.81 -5.54 -1.55
N ASP A 103 -23.98 -5.44 -2.16
CA ASP A 103 -24.62 -6.43 -3.04
C ASP A 103 -24.82 -5.89 -4.46
N GLU A 104 -24.33 -4.66 -4.74
CA GLU A 104 -24.43 -4.05 -6.06
C GLU A 104 -23.71 -4.92 -7.11
N PRO A 105 -24.07 -4.86 -8.41
CA PRO A 105 -23.33 -5.57 -9.47
C PRO A 105 -21.86 -5.13 -9.51
N ALA A 106 -20.96 -5.99 -9.99
CA ALA A 106 -19.56 -5.65 -10.24
C ALA A 106 -19.40 -4.80 -11.50
N ALA A 107 -18.16 -4.36 -11.78
CA ALA A 107 -17.88 -3.47 -12.90
C ALA A 107 -18.18 -4.11 -14.28
N ASP A 108 -18.06 -5.44 -14.38
CA ASP A 108 -18.43 -6.26 -15.54
C ASP A 108 -19.94 -6.58 -15.61
N GLY A 109 -20.73 -6.08 -14.66
CA GLY A 109 -22.17 -6.31 -14.57
C GLY A 109 -22.57 -7.60 -13.86
N THR A 110 -21.62 -8.41 -13.39
CA THR A 110 -21.92 -9.65 -12.66
C THR A 110 -22.45 -9.34 -11.26
N THR A 111 -23.50 -10.03 -10.83
CA THR A 111 -24.04 -9.88 -9.47
C THR A 111 -23.65 -11.11 -8.64
N SER A 112 -22.99 -10.88 -7.51
CA SER A 112 -22.68 -11.93 -6.54
C SER A 112 -23.92 -12.27 -5.71
N THR A 113 -24.13 -13.55 -5.42
CA THR A 113 -25.18 -14.01 -4.49
C THR A 113 -24.82 -13.76 -3.02
N GLU A 114 -23.55 -13.48 -2.74
CA GLU A 114 -23.03 -13.14 -1.41
C GLU A 114 -22.68 -11.66 -1.34
N LYS A 115 -22.96 -11.02 -0.19
CA LYS A 115 -22.46 -9.68 0.11
C LYS A 115 -20.93 -9.70 0.06
N ARG A 116 -20.34 -8.61 -0.42
CA ARG A 116 -18.88 -8.45 -0.50
C ARG A 116 -18.44 -7.08 0.01
N TRP A 117 -17.17 -6.96 0.36
CA TRP A 117 -16.60 -5.68 0.75
C TRP A 117 -16.37 -4.79 -0.49
N LEU A 118 -16.73 -3.52 -0.35
CA LEU A 118 -16.45 -2.46 -1.30
C LEU A 118 -15.56 -1.43 -0.61
N LEU A 119 -14.39 -1.17 -1.19
CA LEU A 119 -13.55 -0.03 -0.82
C LEU A 119 -14.24 1.25 -1.29
N THR A 120 -14.59 2.12 -0.34
CA THR A 120 -15.24 3.41 -0.62
C THR A 120 -14.31 4.59 -0.46
N ASP A 121 -13.26 4.43 0.34
CA ASP A 121 -12.19 5.41 0.52
C ASP A 121 -10.87 4.64 0.72
N PRO A 122 -9.80 4.89 -0.06
CA PRO A 122 -8.51 4.24 0.16
C PRO A 122 -7.80 4.71 1.43
N GLY A 123 -8.26 5.80 2.08
CA GLY A 123 -7.76 6.19 3.40
C GLY A 123 -6.36 6.78 3.41
N VAL A 124 -5.98 7.48 2.34
CA VAL A 124 -4.66 8.11 2.22
C VAL A 124 -4.58 9.31 3.18
N VAL A 125 -3.84 9.16 4.28
CA VAL A 125 -3.68 10.21 5.28
C VAL A 125 -2.41 11.03 5.01
N LEU A 126 -2.54 12.14 4.27
CA LEU A 126 -1.39 12.95 3.84
C LEU A 126 -0.69 13.73 4.98
N HIS A 127 -1.38 13.97 6.09
CA HIS A 127 -0.91 14.85 7.18
C HIS A 127 -1.13 14.29 8.58
N GLN A 128 -0.92 12.99 8.80
CA GLN A 128 -1.02 12.44 10.15
C GLN A 128 0.21 12.80 11.00
N PRO A 129 0.03 13.29 12.24
CA PRO A 129 1.13 13.50 13.16
C PRO A 129 1.90 12.19 13.41
N LYS A 130 3.23 12.26 13.41
CA LYS A 130 4.09 11.07 13.65
C LYS A 130 3.78 10.37 14.97
N ALA A 131 3.37 11.14 15.99
CA ALA A 131 3.00 10.61 17.30
C ALA A 131 1.79 9.66 17.22
N ASP A 132 0.79 10.00 16.41
CA ASP A 132 -0.45 9.21 16.27
C ASP A 132 -0.18 7.91 15.51
N VAL A 133 0.67 7.99 14.47
CA VAL A 133 1.15 6.81 13.72
C VAL A 133 1.93 5.88 14.66
N ALA A 134 2.85 6.42 15.46
CA ALA A 134 3.63 5.62 16.41
C ALA A 134 2.75 4.97 17.48
N ALA A 135 1.79 5.71 18.05
CA ALA A 135 0.85 5.19 19.03
C ALA A 135 0.02 4.00 18.50
N THR A 136 -0.24 3.99 17.19
CA THR A 136 -1.02 2.92 16.54
C THR A 136 -0.14 1.75 16.09
N CYS A 137 1.06 2.01 15.54
CA CYS A 137 1.82 1.03 14.79
C CYS A 137 3.05 0.45 15.50
N GLU A 138 3.65 1.14 16.47
CA GLU A 138 4.95 0.71 17.06
C GLU A 138 4.88 -0.70 17.68
N SER A 139 3.79 -1.02 18.38
CA SER A 139 3.60 -2.33 19.03
C SER A 139 3.39 -3.49 18.05
N PHE A 140 3.06 -3.18 16.79
CA PHE A 140 2.81 -4.16 15.73
C PHE A 140 3.97 -4.26 14.75
N LYS A 141 5.10 -3.63 15.04
CA LYS A 141 6.31 -3.70 14.22
C LYS A 141 6.82 -5.16 14.14
N PRO A 142 7.24 -5.65 12.96
CA PRO A 142 7.80 -6.99 12.84
C PRO A 142 9.20 -7.06 13.49
N GLU A 143 9.53 -8.18 14.12
CA GLU A 143 10.84 -8.42 14.72
C GLU A 143 11.65 -9.43 13.87
N PRO A 144 12.90 -9.13 13.47
CA PRO A 144 13.61 -7.85 13.68
C PRO A 144 13.21 -6.78 12.66
N PHE A 145 13.06 -5.53 13.12
CA PHE A 145 12.78 -4.40 12.24
C PHE A 145 14.06 -3.73 11.76
N VAL A 146 14.65 -4.28 10.69
CA VAL A 146 15.92 -3.78 10.15
C VAL A 146 15.65 -2.91 8.92
N GLN A 147 15.92 -1.61 9.01
CA GLN A 147 15.84 -0.67 7.88
C GLN A 147 17.22 -0.22 7.38
N LYS A 148 18.29 -0.85 7.87
CA LYS A 148 19.67 -0.55 7.46
C LYS A 148 20.07 -1.41 6.26
N MET A 149 20.71 -0.77 5.27
CA MET A 149 21.41 -1.48 4.19
C MET A 149 22.45 -2.45 4.76
N PRO A 150 22.48 -3.72 4.30
CA PRO A 150 23.53 -4.64 4.70
C PRO A 150 24.88 -4.11 4.25
N ASP A 151 25.90 -4.37 5.07
CA ASP A 151 27.27 -4.00 4.71
C ASP A 151 27.72 -4.86 3.49
N PRO A 152 28.58 -4.31 2.60
CA PRO A 152 29.07 -5.06 1.45
C PRO A 152 29.75 -6.37 1.89
N THR A 153 29.45 -7.46 1.19
CA THR A 153 30.05 -8.78 1.46
C THR A 153 31.52 -8.86 1.06
N THR A 154 32.02 -7.88 0.30
CA THR A 154 33.42 -7.73 -0.10
C THR A 154 33.88 -6.31 0.17
N SER A 155 34.97 -6.16 0.94
CA SER A 155 35.65 -4.87 1.06
C SER A 155 36.19 -4.48 -0.32
N PRO A 156 35.97 -3.25 -0.79
CA PRO A 156 36.59 -2.80 -2.03
C PRO A 156 38.10 -2.89 -1.88
N SER A 157 38.75 -3.74 -2.70
CA SER A 157 40.21 -3.69 -2.83
C SER A 157 40.60 -2.30 -3.34
N PRO A 158 41.59 -1.64 -2.73
CA PRO A 158 42.05 -0.36 -3.23
C PRO A 158 42.50 -0.51 -4.69
N PRO A 159 42.21 0.47 -5.56
CA PRO A 159 42.60 0.41 -6.95
C PRO A 159 44.11 0.23 -7.05
N THR A 160 44.53 -0.81 -7.78
CA THR A 160 45.95 -1.03 -8.09
C THR A 160 46.40 0.12 -8.99
N LYS A 161 47.38 0.88 -8.51
CA LYS A 161 48.00 1.98 -9.26
C LYS A 161 48.96 1.44 -10.31
#